data_AF-C6G9X9-F1
#
_entry.id   AF-C6G9X9-F1
#
_cell.length_a   1.000
_cell.length_b   1.000
_cell.length_c   1.000
_cell.angle_alpha   90.00
_cell.angle_beta   90.00
_cell.angle_gamma   90.00
#
_symmetry.space_group_name_H-M   'P 1'
#
loop_
_entity.id
_entity.type
_entity.pdbx_description
1 polymer ?
#
loop_
_entity_poly.entity_id
_entity_poly.type
_entity_poly.pdbx_seq_one_letter_code
_entity_poly.pdbx_strand_id
1 'polypeptide(L)'
;MRLSSTQKDILFILYAIEVGGKAEPVPGMKMLSMINSARQSCIHGTNFRTSCHTLVDNGLLDKYRDETSLKLAFKLTDEGRGRAGEIYRKRLEEELEK
;
A
#
# COMPACT_ATOMS: atom_id res chain seq x y z
N MET A 1 -1.95 -14.92 -6.96
CA MET A 1 -1.86 -14.85 -5.47
C MET A 1 -3.14 -14.28 -4.85
N ARG A 2 -3.62 -14.82 -3.71
CA ARG A 2 -4.69 -14.20 -2.88
C ARG A 2 -4.08 -13.14 -1.94
N LEU A 3 -4.65 -11.93 -1.91
CA LEU A 3 -4.15 -10.85 -1.06
C LEU A 3 -4.70 -10.93 0.38
N SER A 4 -3.82 -10.77 1.37
CA SER A 4 -4.17 -10.56 2.77
C SER A 4 -4.81 -9.18 2.99
N SER A 5 -5.44 -8.97 4.15
CA SER A 5 -6.02 -7.66 4.49
C SER A 5 -4.96 -6.55 4.56
N THR A 6 -3.77 -6.84 5.12
CA THR A 6 -2.63 -5.92 5.14
C THR A 6 -2.16 -5.56 3.73
N GLN A 7 -2.04 -6.56 2.84
CA GLN A 7 -1.62 -6.32 1.46
C GLN A 7 -2.65 -5.46 0.70
N LYS A 8 -3.95 -5.70 0.91
CA LYS A 8 -5.01 -4.87 0.33
C LYS A 8 -4.96 -3.43 0.82
N ASP A 9 -4.67 -3.21 2.11
CA ASP A 9 -4.53 -1.86 2.65
C ASP A 9 -3.34 -1.11 2.08
N ILE A 10 -2.21 -1.80 1.90
CA ILE A 10 -1.01 -1.23 1.27
C ILE A 10 -1.33 -0.79 -0.17
N LEU A 11 -1.96 -1.66 -0.96
CA LEU A 11 -2.35 -1.32 -2.33
C LEU A 11 -3.36 -0.16 -2.35
N PHE A 12 -4.37 -0.21 -1.49
CA PHE A 12 -5.39 0.83 -1.37
C PHE A 12 -4.80 2.20 -1.06
N ILE A 13 -3.95 2.31 -0.04
CA ILE A 13 -3.42 3.62 0.38
C ILE A 13 -2.49 4.21 -0.68
N LEU A 14 -1.68 3.39 -1.35
CA LEU A 14 -0.81 3.87 -2.42
C LEU A 14 -1.64 4.40 -3.60
N TYR A 15 -2.69 3.68 -3.99
CA TYR A 15 -3.58 4.13 -5.07
C TYR A 15 -4.34 5.41 -4.69
N ALA A 16 -4.82 5.51 -3.46
CA ALA A 16 -5.49 6.72 -2.96
C ALA A 16 -4.56 7.95 -2.99
N ILE A 17 -3.27 7.77 -2.68
CA ILE A 17 -2.26 8.83 -2.77
C ILE A 17 -2.01 9.23 -4.24
N GLU A 18 -1.91 8.25 -5.15
CA GLU A 18 -1.76 8.50 -6.59
C GLU A 18 -2.96 9.26 -7.19
N VAL A 19 -4.19 8.87 -6.84
CA VAL A 19 -5.43 9.58 -7.24
C VAL A 19 -5.45 11.01 -6.69
N GLY A 20 -4.87 11.23 -5.50
CA GLY A 20 -4.65 12.55 -4.92
C GLY A 20 -3.55 13.39 -5.59
N GLY A 21 -2.99 12.92 -6.71
CA GLY A 21 -1.99 13.63 -7.52
C GLY A 21 -0.53 13.44 -7.07
N LYS A 22 -0.25 12.48 -6.17
CA LYS A 22 1.09 12.21 -5.66
C LYS A 22 1.53 10.81 -6.07
N ALA A 23 2.43 10.73 -7.04
CA ALA A 23 2.91 9.45 -7.57
C ALA A 23 4.36 9.15 -7.17
N GLU A 24 4.89 9.84 -6.16
CA GLU A 24 6.23 9.61 -5.63
C GLU A 24 6.26 8.36 -4.72
N PRO A 25 7.41 7.68 -4.61
CA PRO A 25 7.57 6.59 -3.64
C PRO A 25 7.22 7.01 -2.21
N VAL A 26 6.35 6.24 -1.55
CA VAL A 26 5.88 6.52 -0.20
C VAL A 26 6.78 5.81 0.82
N PRO A 27 7.38 6.54 1.78
CA PRO A 27 8.20 5.92 2.83
C PRO A 27 7.40 4.88 3.64
N GLY A 28 7.97 3.68 3.83
CA GLY A 28 7.27 2.55 4.42
C GLY A 28 6.72 2.83 5.82
N MET A 29 7.46 3.54 6.68
CA MET A 29 6.99 3.90 8.02
C MET A 29 5.84 4.92 7.99
N LYS A 30 5.86 5.86 7.03
CA LYS A 30 4.76 6.79 6.81
C LYS A 30 3.50 6.03 6.38
N MET A 31 3.66 5.10 5.44
CA MET A 31 2.57 4.23 4.97
C MET A 31 1.96 3.40 6.11
N LEU A 32 2.78 2.75 6.93
CA LEU A 32 2.30 1.99 8.10
C LEU A 32 1.51 2.88 9.08
N SER A 33 2.00 4.09 9.36
CA SER A 33 1.30 5.04 10.23
C SER A 33 -0.07 5.43 9.67
N MET A 34 -0.15 5.73 8.37
CA MET A 34 -1.42 6.12 7.72
C MET A 34 -2.44 4.96 7.74
N ILE A 35 -1.99 3.73 7.52
CA ILE A 35 -2.86 2.56 7.58
C ILE A 35 -3.35 2.33 9.02
N ASN A 36 -2.45 2.36 10.01
CA ASN A 36 -2.82 2.11 11.39
C ASN A 36 -3.72 3.20 11.97
N SER A 37 -3.62 4.46 11.52
CA SER A 37 -4.55 5.52 11.95
C SER A 37 -5.99 5.30 11.46
N ALA A 38 -6.19 4.53 10.38
CA ALA A 38 -7.50 4.26 9.81
C ALA A 38 -8.08 2.88 10.21
N ARG A 39 -7.30 2.01 10.88
CA ARG A 39 -7.73 0.67 11.28
C ARG A 39 -8.13 0.62 12.75
N GLN A 40 -9.13 -0.20 13.06
CA GLN A 40 -9.48 -0.53 14.45
C GLN A 40 -8.40 -1.38 15.15
N SER A 41 -7.68 -2.21 14.38
CA SER A 41 -6.59 -3.06 14.89
C SER A 41 -5.30 -2.79 14.10
N CYS A 42 -4.27 -2.39 14.83
CA CYS A 42 -2.97 -2.01 14.29
C CYS A 42 -2.22 -3.20 13.68
N ILE A 43 -1.56 -2.93 12.56
CA ILE A 43 -0.65 -3.86 11.90
C ILE A 43 0.72 -3.76 12.58
N HIS A 44 1.24 -4.90 13.03
CA HIS A 44 2.59 -4.98 13.56
C HIS A 44 3.64 -4.73 12.47
N GLY A 45 4.73 -4.03 12.80
CA GLY A 45 5.74 -3.62 11.82
C GLY A 45 6.38 -4.77 11.05
N THR A 46 6.59 -5.93 11.69
CA THR A 46 7.10 -7.13 10.99
C THR A 46 6.13 -7.63 9.93
N ASN A 47 4.83 -7.72 10.26
CA ASN A 47 3.80 -8.18 9.33
C ASN A 47 3.64 -7.23 8.14
N PHE A 48 3.74 -5.93 8.41
CA PHE A 48 3.74 -4.90 7.37
C PHE A 48 4.93 -5.07 6.42
N ARG A 49 6.15 -5.19 6.94
CA ARG A 49 7.36 -5.38 6.11
C ARG A 49 7.27 -6.64 5.27
N THR A 50 6.90 -7.78 5.87
CA THR A 50 6.69 -9.03 5.13
C THR A 50 5.66 -8.86 4.01
N SER A 51 4.58 -8.11 4.27
CA SER A 51 3.57 -7.83 3.25
C SER A 51 4.10 -6.96 2.11
N CYS A 52 4.88 -5.91 2.40
CA CYS A 52 5.52 -5.10 1.36
C CYS A 52 6.48 -5.95 0.51
N HIS A 53 7.34 -6.75 1.15
CA HIS A 53 8.25 -7.65 0.44
C HIS A 53 7.49 -8.64 -0.46
N THR A 54 6.45 -9.28 0.07
CA THR A 54 5.62 -10.19 -0.72
C THR A 54 5.02 -9.49 -1.94
N LEU A 55 4.55 -8.24 -1.80
CA LEU A 55 4.00 -7.48 -2.91
C LEU A 55 5.06 -7.10 -3.96
N VAL A 56 6.28 -6.76 -3.52
CA VAL A 56 7.42 -6.52 -4.43
C VAL A 56 7.79 -7.81 -5.18
N ASP A 57 7.91 -8.93 -4.47
CA ASP A 57 8.26 -10.23 -5.06
C ASP A 57 7.21 -10.72 -6.07
N ASN A 58 5.97 -10.22 -5.96
CA ASN A 58 4.87 -10.49 -6.90
C ASN A 58 4.68 -9.40 -7.95
N GLY A 59 5.63 -8.46 -8.11
CA GLY A 59 5.58 -7.44 -9.15
C GLY A 59 4.52 -6.36 -8.97
N LEU A 60 3.91 -6.24 -7.78
CA LEU A 60 2.84 -5.27 -7.50
C LEU A 60 3.38 -3.95 -6.94
N LEU A 61 4.61 -3.95 -6.40
CA LEU A 61 5.27 -2.75 -5.88
C LEU A 61 6.70 -2.64 -6.38
N ASP A 62 7.10 -1.43 -6.71
CA ASP A 62 8.50 -1.06 -6.79
C ASP A 62 9.01 -0.68 -5.40
N LYS A 63 10.23 -1.10 -5.09
CA LYS A 63 10.93 -0.81 -3.84
C LYS A 63 12.11 0.11 -4.10
N TYR A 64 12.11 1.23 -3.38
CA TYR A 64 13.17 2.23 -3.40
C TYR A 64 13.87 2.25 -2.06
N ARG A 65 15.16 2.58 -2.06
CA ARG A 65 15.94 2.78 -0.85
C ARG A 65 16.62 4.13 -0.95
N ASP A 66 16.37 4.98 0.03
CA ASP A 66 17.09 6.23 0.16
C ASP A 66 18.57 5.96 0.49
N GLU A 67 19.50 6.52 -0.28
CA GLU A 67 20.93 6.19 -0.17
C GLU A 67 21.56 6.72 1.12
N THR A 68 21.02 7.80 1.68
CA THR A 68 21.56 8.44 2.89
C THR A 68 20.93 7.90 4.17
N SER A 69 19.59 7.89 4.25
CA SER A 69 18.84 7.46 5.43
C SER A 69 18.56 5.96 5.47
N LEU A 70 18.85 5.23 4.38
CA LEU A 70 18.61 3.80 4.21
C LEU A 70 17.15 3.37 4.37
N LYS A 71 16.22 4.33 4.39
CA LYS A 71 14.79 4.10 4.55
C LYS A 71 14.20 3.56 3.24
N LEU A 72 13.30 2.59 3.38
CA LEU A 72 12.57 2.03 2.25
C LEU A 72 11.36 2.88 1.91
N ALA A 73 11.12 3.06 0.62
CA ALA A 73 9.91 3.64 0.06
C ALA A 73 9.34 2.72 -1.02
N PHE A 74 8.03 2.84 -1.28
CA PHE A 74 7.32 1.94 -2.19
C PHE A 74 6.38 2.73 -3.11
N LYS A 75 6.22 2.24 -4.34
CA LYS A 75 5.27 2.76 -5.33
C LYS A 75 4.57 1.59 -6.03
N LEU A 76 3.38 1.82 -6.58
CA LEU A 76 2.71 0.83 -7.42
C LEU A 76 3.40 0.70 -8.79
N THR A 77 3.60 -0.54 -9.22
CA THR A 77 3.87 -0.87 -10.63
C THR A 77 2.60 -0.68 -11.46
N ASP A 78 2.67 -0.85 -12.77
CA ASP A 78 1.49 -0.82 -13.65
C ASP A 78 0.49 -1.94 -13.28
N GLU A 79 0.99 -3.15 -13.03
CA GLU A 79 0.18 -4.28 -12.56
C GLU A 79 -0.41 -4.00 -11.17
N GLY A 80 0.41 -3.45 -10.27
CA GLY A 80 0.00 -3.01 -8.95
C GLY A 80 -1.16 -2.02 -9.01
N ARG A 81 -1.08 -1.03 -9.91
CA ARG A 81 -2.12 -0.02 -10.13
C ARG A 81 -3.45 -0.64 -10.58
N GLY A 82 -3.42 -1.56 -11.54
CA GLY A 82 -4.63 -2.26 -11.98
C GLY A 82 -5.36 -2.94 -10.82
N ARG A 83 -4.60 -3.70 -10.02
CA ARG A 83 -5.13 -4.42 -8.87
C ARG A 83 -5.56 -3.52 -7.71
N ALA A 84 -4.82 -2.45 -7.45
CA ALA A 84 -5.14 -1.48 -6.42
C ALA A 84 -6.40 -0.67 -6.78
N GLY A 85 -6.60 -0.35 -8.06
CA GLY A 85 -7.80 0.34 -8.55
C GLY A 85 -9.09 -0.48 -8.39
N GLU A 86 -9.03 -1.80 -8.55
CA GLU A 86 -10.16 -2.70 -8.21
C GLU A 86 -10.50 -2.64 -6.73
N ILE A 87 -9.49 -2.71 -5.85
CA ILE A 87 -9.68 -2.63 -4.40
C ILE A 87 -10.25 -1.27 -3.99
N TYR A 88 -9.74 -0.19 -4.60
CA TYR A 88 -10.17 1.17 -4.33
C TYR A 88 -11.64 1.39 -4.69
N ARG A 89 -12.05 1.04 -5.93
CA ARG A 89 -13.45 1.13 -6.36
C ARG A 89 -14.38 0.34 -5.47
N LYS A 90 -14.03 -0.91 -5.16
CA LYS A 90 -14.85 -1.77 -4.30
C LYS A 90 -15.08 -1.16 -2.91
N ARG A 91 -14.04 -0.57 -2.30
CA ARG A 91 -14.20 0.08 -0.99
C ARG A 91 -15.08 1.33 -1.06
N LEU A 92 -15.00 2.11 -2.13
CA LEU A 92 -15.87 3.25 -2.33
C LEU A 92 -17.34 2.83 -2.48
N GLU A 93 -17.61 1.78 -3.24
CA GLU A 93 -18.95 1.20 -3.37
C GLU A 93 -19.50 0.75 -2.01
N GLU A 94 -18.69 0.01 -1.23
CA GLU A 94 -19.06 -0.44 0.13
C GLU A 94 -19.28 0.71 1.14
N GLU A 95 -18.73 1.90 0.88
CA GLU A 95 -18.90 3.10 1.72
C GLU A 95 -20.12 3.93 1.30
N LEU A 96 -20.47 3.95 0.01
CA LEU A 96 -21.67 4.62 -0.52
C LEU A 96 -22.97 3.85 -0.23
N GLU A 97 -22.89 2.54 -0.01
CA GLU A 97 -24.03 1.69 0.35
C GLU A 97 -24.36 1.70 1.86
N LYS A 98 -23.57 2.39 2.68
CA LYS A 98 -23.77 2.53 4.14
C LYS A 98 -24.49 3.82 4.50
#